data_AF-A0A933PJ02-F1
#
_entry.id   AF-A0A933PJ02-F1
#
_cell.length_a   1.000
_cell.length_b   1.000
_cell.length_c   1.000
_cell.angle_alpha   90.00
_cell.angle_beta   90.00
_cell.angle_gamma   90.00
#
_symmetry.space_group_name_H-M   'P 1'
#
loop_
_entity.id
_entity.type
_entity.pdbx_description
1 polymer ?
#
loop_
_entity_poly.entity_id
_entity_poly.type
_entity_poly.pdbx_seq_one_letter_code
_entity_poly.pdbx_strand_id
1 'polypeptide(L)' 'MTTWGQLLAEAPDVAAGVRARFEAHRHKTMATLRADGSPRISGTEVEVREDGVYLAGM' A
#
# COMPACT_ATOMS: atom_id res chain seq x y z
N MET A 1 -6.90 -7.29 12.71
CA MET A 1 -6.51 -6.61 11.44
C MET A 1 -6.48 -7.67 10.35
N THR A 2 -6.90 -7.33 9.14
CA THR A 2 -6.89 -8.24 7.98
C THR A 2 -5.48 -8.30 7.39
N THR A 3 -5.00 -9.51 7.06
CA THR A 3 -3.72 -9.69 6.37
C THR A 3 -3.88 -9.55 4.86
N TRP A 4 -2.78 -9.33 4.14
CA TRP A 4 -2.79 -9.29 2.68
C TRP A 4 -3.27 -10.62 2.07
N GLY A 5 -2.85 -11.76 2.64
CA GLY A 5 -3.31 -13.09 2.24
C GLY A 5 -4.82 -13.30 2.42
N GLN A 6 -5.40 -12.80 3.52
CA GLN A 6 -6.85 -12.84 3.73
C GLN A 6 -7.59 -12.02 2.66
N LEU A 7 -7.09 -10.84 2.31
CA LEU A 7 -7.67 -10.03 1.24
C LEU A 7 -7.63 -10.75 -0.12
N LEU A 8 -6.51 -11.40 -0.45
CA LEU A 8 -6.38 -12.16 -1.69
C LEU A 8 -7.39 -13.31 -1.77
N ALA A 9 -7.65 -14.00 -0.66
CA ALA A 9 -8.57 -15.12 -0.60
C ALA A 9 -10.05 -14.68 -0.61
N GLU A 10 -10.38 -13.63 0.14
CA GLU A 10 -11.78 -13.22 0.38
C GLU A 10 -12.29 -12.20 -0.66
N ALA A 11 -11.41 -11.42 -1.29
CA ALA A 11 -11.78 -10.36 -2.24
C ALA A 11 -10.77 -10.22 -3.40
N PRO A 12 -10.64 -11.24 -4.27
CA PRO A 12 -9.62 -11.29 -5.31
C PRO A 12 -9.70 -10.13 -6.31
N ASP A 13 -10.91 -9.71 -6.71
CA ASP A 13 -11.09 -8.59 -7.66
C ASP A 13 -10.65 -7.25 -7.05
N VAL A 14 -10.88 -7.07 -5.75
CA VAL A 14 -10.41 -5.88 -5.01
C VAL A 14 -8.89 -5.90 -4.94
N ALA A 15 -8.29 -7.04 -4.59
CA ALA A 15 -6.85 -7.19 -4.52
C ALA A 15 -6.18 -6.90 -5.88
N ALA A 16 -6.75 -7.40 -6.97
CA ALA A 16 -6.28 -7.13 -8.34
C ALA A 16 -6.37 -5.64 -8.67
N GLY A 17 -7.49 -4.99 -8.32
CA GLY A 17 -7.67 -3.55 -8.52
C GLY A 17 -6.69 -2.69 -7.71
N VAL A 18 -6.35 -3.11 -6.49
CA VAL A 18 -5.34 -2.45 -5.65
C VAL A 18 -3.95 -2.62 -6.29
N ARG A 19 -3.55 -3.85 -6.62
CA ARG A 19 -2.26 -4.14 -7.27
C ARG A 19 -2.06 -3.29 -8.52
N ALA A 20 -3.04 -3.28 -9.44
CA ALA A 20 -2.96 -2.53 -10.68
C ALA A 20 -2.71 -1.02 -10.46
N ARG A 21 -3.32 -0.40 -9.43
CA ARG A 21 -3.14 1.03 -9.10
C ARG A 21 -1.76 1.32 -8.52
N PHE A 22 -1.24 0.42 -7.68
CA PHE A 22 0.09 0.57 -7.12
C PHE A 22 1.18 0.37 -8.18
N GLU A 23 1.03 -0.61 -9.07
CA GLU A 23 2.01 -0.91 -10.12
C GLU A 23 1.97 0.06 -11.30
N ALA A 24 0.86 0.77 -11.55
CA ALA A 24 0.74 1.70 -12.68
C ALA A 24 1.79 2.84 -12.69
N HIS A 25 2.29 3.23 -11.51
CA HIS A 25 3.25 4.33 -11.37
C HIS A 25 4.23 4.05 -10.23
N ARG A 26 5.50 4.47 -10.35
CA ARG A 26 6.52 4.28 -9.31
C ARG A 26 6.22 5.04 -8.01
N HIS A 27 5.93 6.33 -8.12
CA HIS A 27 5.81 7.21 -6.96
C HIS A 27 4.41 7.23 -6.36
N LYS A 28 4.34 7.20 -5.03
CA LYS A 28 3.11 7.25 -4.21
C LYS A 28 3.26 8.30 -3.11
N THR A 29 2.15 8.61 -2.45
CA THR A 29 2.11 9.47 -1.26
C THR A 29 1.73 8.65 -0.04
N MET A 30 2.46 8.81 1.05
CA MET A 30 2.12 8.25 2.35
C MET A 30 1.63 9.38 3.26
N ALA A 31 0.44 9.18 3.85
CA ALA A 31 -0.13 10.06 4.84
C ALA A 31 0.07 9.46 6.24
N THR A 32 0.68 10.21 7.14
CA THR A 32 0.91 9.82 8.53
C THR A 32 0.48 10.93 9.47
N LEU A 33 0.42 10.61 10.76
CA LEU A 33 0.29 11.59 11.84
C LEU A 33 1.66 11.85 12.46
N ARG A 34 1.93 13.10 12.82
CA ARG A 34 3.05 13.44 13.70
C ARG A 34 2.73 13.05 15.14
N ALA A 35 3.72 13.14 16.03
CA ALA A 35 3.54 12.89 17.45
C ALA A 35 2.47 13.80 18.11
N ASP A 36 2.25 14.99 17.56
CA ASP A 36 1.21 15.94 17.99
C ASP A 36 -0.16 15.71 17.32
N GLY A 37 -0.30 14.68 16.49
CA GLY A 37 -1.53 14.38 15.76
C GLY A 37 -1.76 15.21 14.48
N SER A 38 -0.88 16.14 14.13
CA SER A 38 -1.00 16.89 12.87
C SER A 38 -0.71 15.99 11.65
N PRO A 39 -1.41 16.19 10.51
CA PRO A 39 -1.20 15.39 9.31
C PRO A 39 0.14 15.70 8.62
N ARG A 40 0.78 14.67 8.08
CA ARG A 40 2.01 14.74 7.26
C ARG A 40 1.82 13.92 5.99
N ILE A 41 2.23 14.49 4.85
CA ILE A 41 2.35 13.76 3.58
C ILE A 41 3.83 13.71 3.17
N SER A 42 4.28 12.56 2.68
CA SER A 42 5.59 12.37 2.06
C SER A 42 5.48 11.52 0.80
N GLY A 43 6.34 11.76 -0.19
CA GLY A 43 6.52 10.84 -1.31
C GLY A 43 7.20 9.55 -0.87
N THR A 44 6.84 8.42 -1.48
CA THR A 44 7.46 7.10 -1.28
C THR A 44 7.30 6.23 -2.52
N GLU A 45 7.92 5.06 -2.51
CA GLU A 45 7.72 3.98 -3.48
C GLU A 45 7.08 2.80 -2.75
N VAL A 46 6.21 2.08 -3.44
CA VAL A 46 5.46 0.95 -2.87
C VAL A 46 5.61 -0.26 -3.77
N GLU A 47 5.96 -1.39 -3.17
CA GLU A 47 6.05 -2.68 -3.84
C GLU A 47 5.02 -3.65 -3.26
N VAL A 48 4.25 -4.31 -4.14
CA VAL A 48 3.24 -5.31 -3.74
C VAL A 48 3.74 -6.70 -4.14
N ARG A 49 4.04 -7.52 -3.14
CA ARG A 49 4.51 -8.91 -3.32
C ARG A 49 3.38 -9.89 -2.98
N GLU A 50 3.64 -11.19 -3.07
CA GLU A 50 2.65 -12.21 -2.68
C GLU A 50 2.31 -12.16 -1.19
N ASP A 51 3.30 -11.83 -0.35
CA ASP A 51 3.18 -11.87 1.11
C ASP A 51 2.77 -10.53 1.74
N GLY A 52 2.78 -9.42 0.99
CA GLY A 52 2.37 -8.13 1.52
C GLY A 52 2.70 -6.91 0.67
N VAL A 53 2.59 -5.75 1.32
CA VAL A 53 2.85 -4.41 0.76
C VAL A 53 4.02 -3.79 1.50
N TYR A 54 5.01 -3.31 0.75
CA TYR A 54 6.29 -2.82 1.25
C TYR A 54 6.49 -1.35 0.88
N LEU A 55 7.03 -0.57 1.82
CA LEU A 55 7.40 0.83 1.61
C LEU A 55 8.89 0.94 1.29
N ALA A 56 9.26 1.99 0.55
CA ALA A 56 10.63 2.21 0.09
C ALA A 56 11.18 1.06 -0.77
N GLY A 57 10.35 0.55 -1.69
CA GLY A 57 10.82 -0.37 -2.73
C GLY A 57 11.96 0.24 -3.55
N MET A 58 12.86 -0.60 -4.08
CA MET A 58 13.88 -0.22 -5.07
C MET A 58 13.38 -0.54 -6.48
#